data_AF-A0A9R1W0I1-F1
#
_entry.id   AF-A0A9R1W0I1-F1
#
_cell.length_a   1.000
_cell.length_b   1.000
_cell.length_c   1.000
_cell.angle_alpha   90.00
_cell.angle_beta   90.00
_cell.angle_gamma   90.00
#
_symmetry.space_group_name_H-M   'P 1'
#
loop_
_entity.id
_entity.type
_entity.pdbx_description
1 polymer ?
#
loop_
_entity_poly.entity_id
_entity_poly.type
_entity_poly.pdbx_seq_one_letter_code
_entity_poly.pdbx_strand_id
1 'polypeptide(L)'
;MEVVQLLHMKGGNGDTSYSNNSLLQRKVISMTKPILKKATVDLYSAMNFPKTIVMADLGCSSGPNTLLVAATFIKMINEISLKMGHEPPEIQIHLNDLPGNDFNIVFLSLPKFLESLRKDVCHSNPSTPSCYFSGVAGSFYTRLFPSKSLHFVHSSYSLMWLSQVPELEETNKGNIYMSSTSPSSVIRAYYQQFQTDFSMFLKCRADEMVSGGRMVLTILGRRSDDPCSKECCYIWELLAMALNDMVYEVHLPFYRR
;
A
#
# COMPACT_ATOMS: atom_id res chain seq x y z
N MET A 1 -5.56 -0.04 22.22
CA MET A 1 -6.36 -0.60 21.10
C MET A 1 -5.36 -0.99 20.02
N GLU A 2 -5.34 -2.25 19.59
CA GLU A 2 -4.35 -2.71 18.61
C GLU A 2 -4.79 -2.32 17.18
N VAL A 3 -4.12 -1.32 16.59
CA VAL A 3 -4.41 -0.83 15.22
C VAL A 3 -4.36 -1.97 14.20
N VAL A 4 -3.44 -2.93 14.38
CA VAL A 4 -3.27 -4.11 13.52
C VAL A 4 -4.54 -4.96 13.40
N GLN A 5 -5.40 -4.99 14.42
CA GLN A 5 -6.63 -5.80 14.41
C GLN A 5 -7.82 -5.07 13.78
N LEU A 6 -7.80 -3.74 13.72
CA LEU A 6 -8.97 -2.92 13.38
C LEU A 6 -8.81 -2.11 12.10
N LEU A 7 -7.58 -1.74 11.74
CA LEU A 7 -7.33 -0.97 10.54
C LEU A 7 -7.42 -1.90 9.32
N HIS A 8 -8.42 -1.66 8.49
CA HIS A 8 -8.53 -2.28 7.18
C HIS A 8 -9.39 -1.41 6.26
N MET A 9 -9.26 -1.60 4.95
CA MET A 9 -10.17 -0.98 4.01
C MET A 9 -11.55 -1.65 4.07
N LYS A 10 -12.60 -0.93 3.72
CA LYS A 10 -13.97 -1.49 3.71
C LYS A 10 -14.07 -2.62 2.67
N GLY A 11 -14.20 -3.85 3.15
CA GLY A 11 -14.25 -5.06 2.33
C GLY A 11 -15.52 -5.20 1.48
N GLY A 12 -15.61 -6.32 0.75
CA GLY A 12 -16.73 -6.60 -0.14
C GLY A 12 -16.66 -5.90 -1.50
N ASN A 13 -17.75 -6.06 -2.27
CA ASN A 13 -17.93 -5.54 -3.64
C ASN A 13 -19.16 -4.63 -3.78
N GLY A 14 -19.77 -4.20 -2.67
CA GLY A 14 -20.92 -3.29 -2.70
C GLY A 14 -20.55 -1.84 -3.02
N ASP A 15 -21.54 -0.98 -3.21
CA ASP A 15 -21.34 0.42 -3.65
C ASP A 15 -20.45 1.25 -2.72
N THR A 16 -20.40 0.89 -1.43
CA THR A 16 -19.57 1.58 -0.42
C THR A 16 -18.24 0.87 -0.15
N SER A 17 -17.94 -0.23 -0.84
CA SER A 17 -16.68 -0.96 -0.68
C SER A 17 -15.48 -0.16 -1.18
N TYR A 18 -14.31 -0.45 -0.64
CA TYR A 18 -13.05 0.13 -1.13
C TYR A 18 -12.78 -0.27 -2.58
N SER A 19 -13.13 -1.49 -2.98
CA SER A 19 -13.01 -2.00 -4.35
C SER A 19 -13.66 -1.05 -5.38
N ASN A 20 -14.81 -0.46 -5.04
CA ASN A 20 -15.57 0.45 -5.91
C ASN A 20 -15.25 1.94 -5.71
N ASN A 21 -14.54 2.32 -4.62
CA ASN A 21 -14.28 3.71 -4.25
C ASN A 21 -12.78 4.08 -4.23
N SER A 22 -11.92 3.28 -4.87
CA SER A 22 -10.45 3.45 -4.86
C SER A 22 -9.88 3.97 -6.20
N LEU A 23 -10.65 4.80 -6.92
CA LEU A 23 -10.23 5.37 -8.21
C LEU A 23 -9.01 6.29 -8.08
N LEU A 24 -8.88 7.02 -6.96
CA LEU A 24 -7.72 7.87 -6.71
C LEU A 24 -6.43 7.06 -6.64
N GLN A 25 -6.44 5.98 -5.85
CA GLN A 25 -5.30 5.07 -5.69
C GLN A 25 -4.95 4.40 -7.02
N ARG A 26 -5.97 4.00 -7.81
CA ARG A 26 -5.76 3.48 -9.17
C ARG A 26 -5.04 4.49 -10.06
N LYS A 27 -5.46 5.76 -10.04
CA LYS A 27 -4.84 6.82 -10.84
C LYS A 27 -3.38 7.04 -10.42
N VAL A 28 -3.10 7.02 -9.13
CA VAL A 28 -1.72 7.11 -8.61
C VAL A 28 -0.86 5.94 -9.08
N ILE A 29 -1.34 4.70 -8.97
CA ILE A 29 -0.63 3.50 -9.48
C ILE A 29 -0.31 3.67 -10.99
N SER A 30 -1.25 4.21 -11.76
CA SER A 30 -1.02 4.50 -13.19
C SER A 30 0.07 5.58 -13.40
N MET A 31 0.06 6.65 -12.59
CA MET A 31 1.04 7.74 -12.65
C MET A 31 2.45 7.27 -12.28
N THR A 32 2.59 6.34 -11.33
CA THR A 32 3.88 5.81 -10.88
C THR A 32 4.40 4.64 -11.72
N LYS A 33 3.61 4.17 -12.70
CA LYS A 33 4.00 3.11 -13.64
C LYS A 33 5.36 3.33 -14.33
N PRO A 34 5.77 4.54 -14.76
CA PRO A 34 7.11 4.74 -15.32
C PRO A 34 8.25 4.49 -14.32
N ILE A 35 8.04 4.84 -13.04
CA ILE A 35 9.00 4.61 -11.95
C ILE A 35 9.12 3.11 -11.69
N LEU A 36 7.97 2.43 -11.60
CA LEU A 36 7.91 0.97 -11.48
C LEU A 36 8.66 0.29 -12.63
N LYS A 37 8.42 0.73 -13.88
CA LYS A 37 9.10 0.18 -15.07
C LYS A 37 10.62 0.32 -14.97
N LYS A 38 11.11 1.51 -14.64
CA LYS A 38 12.55 1.76 -14.51
C LYS A 38 13.16 0.87 -13.43
N ALA A 39 12.55 0.82 -12.25
CA ALA A 39 13.03 -0.02 -11.15
C ALA A 39 13.05 -1.51 -11.51
N THR A 40 12.05 -2.00 -12.25
CA THR A 40 11.99 -3.39 -12.72
C THR A 40 13.09 -3.71 -13.74
N VAL A 41 13.36 -2.81 -14.69
CA VAL A 41 14.47 -2.96 -15.65
C VAL A 41 15.82 -2.99 -14.93
N ASP A 42 16.03 -2.05 -14.01
CA ASP A 42 17.26 -1.94 -13.23
C ASP A 42 17.47 -3.17 -12.35
N LEU A 43 16.41 -3.69 -11.73
CA LEU A 43 16.44 -4.94 -10.95
C LEU A 43 16.89 -6.11 -11.83
N TYR A 44 16.17 -6.34 -12.92
CA TYR A 44 16.33 -7.56 -13.72
C TYR A 44 17.72 -7.64 -14.36
N SER A 45 18.23 -6.49 -14.82
CA SER A 45 19.59 -6.36 -15.36
C SER A 45 20.66 -6.53 -14.28
N ALA A 46 20.50 -5.90 -13.11
CA ALA A 46 21.48 -5.98 -12.01
C ALA A 46 21.60 -7.39 -11.42
N MET A 47 20.56 -8.22 -11.55
CA MET A 47 20.54 -9.59 -11.07
C MET A 47 20.92 -10.64 -12.12
N ASN A 48 21.40 -10.21 -13.29
CA ASN A 48 21.79 -11.09 -14.38
C ASN A 48 20.66 -12.05 -14.80
N PHE A 49 19.45 -11.52 -14.97
CA PHE A 49 18.29 -12.26 -15.50
C PHE A 49 17.97 -13.53 -14.68
N PRO A 50 17.61 -13.38 -13.40
CA PRO A 50 17.34 -14.52 -12.52
C PRO A 50 16.17 -15.35 -13.03
N LYS A 51 16.24 -16.67 -12.86
CA LYS A 51 15.17 -17.61 -13.26
C LYS A 51 13.90 -17.49 -12.43
N THR A 52 13.99 -16.89 -11.25
CA THR A 52 12.87 -16.68 -10.34
C THR A 52 12.91 -15.26 -9.81
N ILE A 53 11.75 -14.60 -9.77
CA ILE A 53 11.59 -13.26 -9.19
C ILE A 53 10.46 -13.31 -8.16
N VAL A 54 10.76 -12.80 -6.98
CA VAL A 54 9.81 -12.72 -5.87
C VAL A 54 9.49 -11.25 -5.59
N MET A 55 8.22 -10.89 -5.74
CA MET A 55 7.68 -9.57 -5.46
C MET A 55 6.77 -9.62 -4.23
N ALA A 56 6.82 -8.60 -3.39
CA ALA A 56 5.81 -8.34 -2.38
C ALA A 56 5.10 -7.00 -2.63
N ASP A 57 3.78 -6.99 -2.59
CA ASP A 57 2.94 -5.79 -2.53
C ASP A 57 2.45 -5.59 -1.09
N LEU A 58 2.96 -4.55 -0.42
CA LEU A 58 2.76 -4.31 1.01
C LEU A 58 1.67 -3.27 1.26
N GLY A 59 0.59 -3.69 1.92
CA GLY A 59 -0.66 -2.93 2.02
C GLY A 59 -1.46 -3.01 0.72
N CYS A 60 -1.70 -4.23 0.25
CA CYS A 60 -2.31 -4.51 -1.04
C CYS A 60 -3.82 -4.20 -1.07
N SER A 61 -4.46 -4.09 0.10
CA SER A 61 -5.90 -3.96 0.29
C SER A 61 -6.68 -5.10 -0.39
N SER A 62 -7.90 -4.81 -0.82
CA SER A 62 -8.79 -5.68 -1.55
C SER A 62 -9.17 -5.11 -2.91
N GLY A 63 -9.64 -6.00 -3.79
CA GLY A 63 -10.26 -5.61 -5.05
C GLY A 63 -9.27 -5.40 -6.21
N PRO A 64 -9.71 -4.71 -7.28
CA PRO A 64 -9.00 -4.72 -8.56
C PRO A 64 -7.67 -3.96 -8.58
N ASN A 65 -7.43 -3.03 -7.66
CA ASN A 65 -6.15 -2.30 -7.61
C ASN A 65 -4.99 -3.19 -7.17
N THR A 66 -5.23 -4.15 -6.27
CA THR A 66 -4.27 -5.17 -5.84
C THR A 66 -3.69 -5.93 -7.03
N LEU A 67 -4.58 -6.47 -7.88
CA LEU A 67 -4.18 -7.28 -9.03
C LEU A 67 -3.61 -6.44 -10.18
N LEU A 68 -3.95 -5.15 -10.27
CA LEU A 68 -3.39 -4.24 -11.27
C LEU A 68 -1.86 -4.07 -11.14
N VAL A 69 -1.37 -3.94 -9.91
CA VAL A 69 0.08 -3.83 -9.64
C VAL A 69 0.79 -5.11 -10.08
N ALA A 70 0.28 -6.27 -9.66
CA ALA A 70 0.79 -7.57 -10.06
C ALA A 70 0.82 -7.75 -11.58
N ALA A 71 -0.29 -7.45 -12.26
CA ALA A 71 -0.39 -7.53 -13.72
C ALA A 71 0.67 -6.67 -14.41
N THR A 72 0.84 -5.44 -13.90
CA THR A 72 1.78 -4.47 -14.45
C THR A 72 3.21 -4.97 -14.32
N PHE A 73 3.57 -5.49 -13.15
CA PHE A 73 4.90 -6.06 -12.90
C PHE A 73 5.18 -7.28 -13.79
N ILE A 74 4.25 -8.23 -13.87
CA ILE A 74 4.39 -9.44 -14.70
C ILE A 74 4.57 -9.08 -16.18
N LYS A 75 3.73 -8.17 -16.71
CA LYS A 75 3.84 -7.70 -18.10
C LYS A 75 5.20 -7.04 -18.36
N MET A 76 5.70 -6.23 -17.43
CA MET A 76 7.02 -5.60 -17.56
C MET A 76 8.15 -6.62 -17.60
N ILE A 77 8.18 -7.59 -16.68
CA ILE A 77 9.20 -8.63 -16.67
C ILE A 77 9.17 -9.45 -17.96
N ASN A 78 7.97 -9.81 -18.44
CA ASN A 78 7.82 -10.52 -19.70
C ASN A 78 8.36 -9.70 -20.89
N GLU A 79 7.95 -8.43 -21.01
CA GLU A 79 8.43 -7.53 -22.06
C GLU A 79 9.96 -7.37 -22.05
N ILE A 80 10.57 -7.25 -20.86
CA ILE A 80 12.02 -7.10 -20.73
C ILE A 80 12.73 -8.41 -21.10
N SER A 81 12.25 -9.55 -20.63
CA SER A 81 12.82 -10.88 -20.96
C SER A 81 12.84 -11.10 -22.46
N LEU A 82 11.71 -10.84 -23.13
CA LEU A 82 11.59 -10.95 -24.59
C LEU A 82 12.56 -10.02 -25.33
N LYS A 83 12.67 -8.76 -24.92
CA LYS A 83 13.60 -7.80 -25.55
C LYS A 83 15.06 -8.20 -25.40
N MET A 84 15.40 -8.90 -24.33
CA MET A 84 16.76 -9.33 -24.03
C MET A 84 17.05 -10.75 -24.54
N GLY A 85 16.09 -11.42 -25.19
CA GLY A 85 16.26 -12.78 -25.72
C GLY A 85 16.34 -13.85 -24.63
N HIS A 86 15.78 -13.59 -23.44
CA HIS A 86 15.72 -14.54 -22.34
C HIS A 86 14.32 -15.14 -22.20
N GLU A 87 14.27 -16.40 -21.76
CA GLU A 87 13.02 -17.00 -21.31
C GLU A 87 12.46 -16.23 -20.10
N PRO A 88 11.13 -16.02 -20.02
CA PRO A 88 10.52 -15.38 -18.87
C PRO A 88 10.78 -16.18 -17.57
N PRO A 89 11.05 -15.50 -16.44
CA PRO A 89 11.30 -16.15 -15.18
C PRO A 89 10.00 -16.63 -14.53
N GLU A 90 10.09 -17.52 -13.56
CA GLU A 90 9.00 -17.79 -12.63
C GLU A 90 8.79 -16.59 -11.71
N ILE A 91 7.54 -16.16 -11.54
CA ILE A 91 7.19 -14.97 -10.76
C ILE A 91 6.34 -15.39 -9.56
N GLN A 92 6.84 -15.12 -8.36
CA GLN A 92 6.08 -15.25 -7.12
C GLN A 92 5.65 -13.87 -6.62
N ILE A 93 4.37 -13.73 -6.32
CA ILE A 93 3.76 -12.49 -5.82
C ILE A 93 3.15 -12.75 -4.45
N HIS A 94 3.67 -12.03 -3.46
CA HIS A 94 3.11 -11.95 -2.13
C HIS A 94 2.22 -10.72 -2.01
N LEU A 95 0.97 -10.93 -1.68
CA LEU A 95 -0.01 -9.89 -1.39
C LEU A 95 -0.08 -9.75 0.13
N ASN A 96 0.47 -8.68 0.68
CA ASN A 96 0.48 -8.43 2.12
C ASN A 96 -0.52 -7.35 2.50
N ASP A 97 -1.24 -7.60 3.58
CA ASP A 97 -2.04 -6.60 4.28
C ASP A 97 -2.23 -7.05 5.75
N LEU A 98 -2.91 -6.24 6.55
CA LEU A 98 -3.25 -6.57 7.93
C LEU A 98 -4.23 -7.77 7.99
N PRO A 99 -4.26 -8.53 9.10
CA PRO A 99 -5.08 -9.74 9.20
C PRO A 99 -6.58 -9.53 8.96
N GLY A 100 -7.11 -8.33 9.25
CA GLY A 100 -8.51 -7.98 9.02
C GLY A 100 -8.88 -7.68 7.56
N ASN A 101 -7.91 -7.67 6.64
CA ASN A 101 -8.16 -7.42 5.23
C ASN A 101 -8.97 -8.54 4.57
N ASP A 102 -9.80 -8.19 3.59
CA ASP A 102 -10.61 -9.14 2.84
C ASP A 102 -9.77 -9.81 1.74
N PHE A 103 -8.95 -10.80 2.13
CA PHE A 103 -8.18 -11.63 1.20
C PHE A 103 -9.07 -12.56 0.37
N ASN A 104 -10.23 -12.96 0.90
CA ASN A 104 -11.15 -13.87 0.22
C ASN A 104 -11.57 -13.31 -1.13
N ILE A 105 -11.93 -12.02 -1.18
CA ILE A 105 -12.36 -11.38 -2.42
C ILE A 105 -11.25 -11.31 -3.47
N VAL A 106 -10.00 -11.16 -3.03
CA VAL A 106 -8.82 -11.17 -3.90
C VAL A 106 -8.61 -12.57 -4.47
N PHE A 107 -8.63 -13.60 -3.62
CA PHE A 107 -8.44 -14.99 -4.03
C PHE A 107 -9.56 -15.51 -4.94
N LEU A 108 -10.81 -15.15 -4.67
CA LEU A 108 -11.94 -15.45 -5.56
C LEU A 108 -11.78 -14.81 -6.96
N SER A 109 -11.05 -13.70 -7.06
CA SER A 109 -10.81 -12.99 -8.32
C SER A 109 -9.59 -13.53 -9.09
N LEU A 110 -8.68 -14.27 -8.44
CA LEU A 110 -7.43 -14.74 -9.06
C LEU A 110 -7.63 -15.63 -10.30
N PRO A 111 -8.57 -16.60 -10.35
CA PRO A 111 -8.73 -17.45 -11.54
C PRO A 111 -9.05 -16.65 -12.80
N LYS A 112 -10.01 -15.73 -12.72
CA LYS A 112 -10.39 -14.84 -13.83
C LYS A 112 -9.24 -13.91 -14.22
N PHE A 113 -8.52 -13.40 -13.23
CA PHE A 113 -7.35 -12.56 -13.44
C PHE A 113 -6.24 -13.31 -14.21
N LEU A 114 -5.90 -14.53 -13.81
CA LEU A 114 -4.88 -15.34 -14.47
C LEU A 114 -5.28 -15.71 -15.90
N GLU A 115 -6.57 -16.01 -16.15
CA GLU A 115 -7.07 -16.23 -17.51
C GLU A 115 -6.91 -14.99 -18.39
N SER A 116 -7.30 -13.80 -17.88
CA SER A 116 -7.12 -12.53 -18.59
C SER A 116 -5.66 -12.22 -18.84
N LEU A 117 -4.79 -12.44 -17.86
CA LEU A 117 -3.35 -12.22 -17.97
C LEU A 117 -2.73 -13.12 -19.04
N ARG A 118 -3.11 -14.40 -19.08
CA ARG A 118 -2.68 -15.33 -20.13
C ARG A 118 -3.13 -14.85 -21.50
N LYS A 119 -4.39 -14.42 -21.68
CA LYS A 119 -4.83 -13.89 -22.98
C LYS A 119 -3.98 -12.69 -23.41
N ASP A 120 -3.82 -11.71 -22.54
CA ASP A 120 -3.03 -10.50 -22.82
C ASP A 120 -1.56 -10.80 -23.14
N VAL A 121 -0.93 -11.73 -22.41
CA VAL A 121 0.49 -12.07 -22.58
C VAL A 121 0.71 -13.05 -23.74
N CYS A 122 -0.14 -14.06 -23.92
CA CYS A 122 -0.06 -15.03 -25.01
C CYS A 122 -0.31 -14.40 -26.39
N HIS A 123 -1.08 -13.32 -26.49
CA HIS A 123 -1.16 -12.54 -27.74
C HIS A 123 0.22 -11.99 -28.17
N SER A 124 1.19 -11.95 -27.26
CA SER A 124 2.54 -11.43 -27.51
C SER A 124 3.61 -12.52 -27.71
N ASN A 125 3.48 -13.73 -27.11
CA ASN A 125 4.41 -14.87 -27.28
C ASN A 125 3.87 -16.18 -26.63
N PRO A 126 4.15 -17.39 -27.15
CA PRO A 126 3.85 -18.67 -26.48
C PRO A 126 4.47 -18.88 -25.08
N SER A 127 5.63 -18.30 -24.75
CA SER A 127 6.22 -18.40 -23.40
C SER A 127 5.65 -17.32 -22.47
N THR A 128 4.64 -17.65 -21.67
CA THR A 128 4.13 -16.80 -20.59
C THR A 128 4.79 -17.18 -19.27
N PRO A 129 5.25 -16.22 -18.43
CA PRO A 129 5.85 -16.55 -17.14
C PRO A 129 4.85 -17.29 -16.23
N SER A 130 5.32 -18.35 -15.59
CA SER A 130 4.57 -19.01 -14.51
C SER A 130 4.43 -18.04 -13.34
N CYS A 131 3.20 -17.77 -12.91
CA CYS A 131 2.91 -16.80 -11.86
C CYS A 131 2.23 -17.48 -10.66
N TYR A 132 2.78 -17.27 -9.46
CA TYR A 132 2.32 -17.85 -8.20
C TYR A 132 1.91 -16.75 -7.23
N PHE A 133 0.73 -16.86 -6.64
CA PHE A 133 0.18 -15.86 -5.72
C PHE A 133 0.04 -16.44 -4.32
N SER A 134 0.31 -15.61 -3.31
CA SER A 134 0.10 -15.94 -1.91
C SER A 134 -0.35 -14.71 -1.13
N GLY A 135 -1.17 -14.90 -0.10
CA GLY A 135 -1.48 -13.85 0.86
C GLY A 135 -0.56 -13.95 2.08
N VAL A 136 -0.14 -12.80 2.60
CA VAL A 136 0.69 -12.70 3.80
C VAL A 136 0.03 -11.72 4.77
N ALA A 137 -0.68 -12.25 5.76
CA ALA A 137 -1.34 -11.46 6.78
C ALA A 137 -0.33 -10.99 7.85
N GLY A 138 -0.23 -9.67 8.06
CA GLY A 138 0.64 -9.10 9.09
C GLY A 138 1.02 -7.66 8.80
N SER A 139 1.50 -6.97 9.85
CA SER A 139 1.99 -5.60 9.73
C SER A 139 3.35 -5.57 9.01
N PHE A 140 3.49 -4.71 8.01
CA PHE A 140 4.79 -4.48 7.35
C PHE A 140 5.82 -3.74 8.23
N TYR A 141 5.43 -3.31 9.43
CA TYR A 141 6.35 -2.78 10.45
C TYR A 141 7.08 -3.90 11.22
N THR A 142 6.77 -5.16 10.93
CA THR A 142 7.48 -6.34 11.45
C THR A 142 8.07 -7.17 10.31
N ARG A 143 8.80 -8.24 10.68
CA ARG A 143 9.28 -9.24 9.73
C ARG A 143 8.09 -10.06 9.21
N LEU A 144 7.99 -10.13 7.88
CA LEU A 144 6.94 -10.84 7.14
C LEU A 144 7.52 -12.00 6.32
N PHE A 145 8.79 -11.89 5.92
CA PHE A 145 9.43 -12.82 5.00
C PHE A 145 10.76 -13.34 5.56
N PRO A 146 11.22 -14.52 5.09
CA PRO A 146 12.58 -14.99 5.35
C PRO A 146 13.64 -13.99 4.89
N SER A 147 14.83 -14.07 5.48
CA SER A 147 15.93 -13.20 5.09
C SER A 147 16.34 -13.48 3.64
N LYS A 148 16.60 -12.42 2.88
CA LYS A 148 17.07 -12.49 1.48
C LYS A 148 16.15 -13.32 0.56
N SER A 149 14.83 -13.19 0.71
CA SER A 149 13.84 -13.86 -0.14
C SER A 149 13.14 -12.94 -1.14
N LEU A 150 13.17 -11.61 -0.94
CA LEU A 150 12.46 -10.65 -1.79
C LEU A 150 13.40 -9.98 -2.78
N HIS A 151 12.99 -9.97 -4.06
CA HIS A 151 13.70 -9.26 -5.14
C HIS A 151 13.13 -7.87 -5.34
N PHE A 152 11.80 -7.74 -5.25
CA PHE A 152 11.09 -6.49 -5.46
C PHE A 152 10.05 -6.23 -4.36
N VAL A 153 9.98 -5.01 -3.86
CA VAL A 153 8.91 -4.57 -2.96
C VAL A 153 8.17 -3.40 -3.59
N HIS A 154 6.86 -3.49 -3.60
CA HIS A 154 5.96 -2.40 -3.94
C HIS A 154 5.10 -2.05 -2.73
N SER A 155 4.81 -0.76 -2.56
CA SER A 155 3.83 -0.27 -1.60
C SER A 155 3.26 1.03 -2.14
N SER A 156 1.93 1.16 -2.17
CA SER A 156 1.26 2.38 -2.60
C SER A 156 0.11 2.70 -1.66
N TYR A 157 0.11 3.92 -1.11
CA TYR A 157 -0.96 4.41 -0.23
C TYR A 157 -1.19 3.53 1.01
N SER A 158 -0.10 2.97 1.56
CA SER A 158 -0.17 2.18 2.80
C SER A 158 0.78 2.66 3.90
N LEU A 159 1.98 3.15 3.56
CA LEU A 159 2.99 3.60 4.52
C LEU A 159 2.67 4.89 5.29
N MET A 160 1.58 5.59 4.96
CA MET A 160 1.12 6.73 5.77
C MET A 160 0.33 6.30 7.01
N TRP A 161 -0.11 5.04 7.07
CA TRP A 161 -0.78 4.49 8.24
C TRP A 161 0.24 4.11 9.30
N LEU A 162 0.12 4.68 10.49
CA LEU A 162 1.03 4.43 11.61
C LEU A 162 0.75 3.09 12.28
N SER A 163 1.75 2.53 12.95
CA SER A 163 1.63 1.27 13.68
C SER A 163 0.70 1.36 14.89
N GLN A 164 0.60 2.56 15.46
CA GLN A 164 -0.27 2.91 16.57
C GLN A 164 -0.64 4.40 16.52
N VAL A 165 -1.64 4.79 17.30
CA VAL A 165 -1.90 6.21 17.56
C VAL A 165 -0.69 6.77 18.32
N PRO A 166 -0.12 7.94 17.93
CA PRO A 166 1.01 8.51 18.63
C PRO A 166 0.71 8.72 20.11
N GLU A 167 1.70 8.49 20.96
CA GLU A 167 1.58 8.81 22.39
C GLU A 167 1.60 10.32 22.56
N LEU A 168 0.48 10.88 23.03
CA LEU A 168 0.30 12.33 23.17
C LEU A 168 0.50 12.75 24.62
N GLU A 169 1.33 13.77 24.83
CA GLU A 169 1.51 14.41 26.15
C GLU A 169 0.26 15.16 26.60
N GLU A 170 -0.55 15.64 25.64
CA GLU A 170 -1.77 16.38 25.88
C GLU A 170 -2.87 15.99 24.89
N THR A 171 -4.13 16.23 25.28
CA THR A 171 -5.29 15.90 24.44
C THR A 171 -5.35 16.81 23.20
N ASN A 172 -5.41 16.20 22.01
CA ASN A 172 -5.67 16.92 20.75
C ASN A 172 -7.16 17.32 20.63
N LYS A 173 -7.61 18.25 21.48
CA LYS A 173 -9.03 18.59 21.60
C LYS A 173 -9.63 19.07 20.28
N GLY A 174 -10.81 18.55 19.95
CA GLY A 174 -11.56 18.92 18.74
C GLY A 174 -10.97 18.39 17.42
N ASN A 175 -9.90 17.61 17.47
CA ASN A 175 -9.20 17.11 16.29
C ASN A 175 -8.98 15.59 16.37
N ILE A 176 -8.97 14.93 15.21
CA ILE A 176 -8.69 13.48 15.08
C ILE A 176 -7.35 13.19 14.40
N TYR A 177 -6.65 14.25 13.97
CA TYR A 177 -5.35 14.21 13.32
C TYR A 177 -4.60 15.53 13.58
N MET A 178 -3.41 15.72 12.98
CA MET A 178 -2.69 16.99 13.00
C MET A 178 -3.52 18.09 12.32
N SER A 179 -3.70 19.22 13.03
CA SER A 179 -4.46 20.38 12.59
C SER A 179 -3.76 21.67 13.01
N SER A 180 -4.10 22.80 12.39
CA SER A 180 -3.54 24.12 12.73
C SER A 180 -3.87 24.56 14.17
N THR A 181 -4.93 23.98 14.75
CA THR A 181 -5.33 24.18 16.14
C THR A 181 -4.75 23.14 17.10
N SER A 182 -4.01 22.14 16.59
CA SER A 182 -3.35 21.13 17.43
C SER A 182 -2.16 21.74 18.18
N PRO A 183 -1.94 21.35 19.45
CA PRO A 183 -0.71 21.71 20.15
C PRO A 183 0.54 21.21 19.43
N SER A 184 1.66 21.93 19.56
CA SER A 184 2.91 21.56 18.88
C SER A 184 3.48 20.21 19.34
N SER A 185 3.18 19.80 20.58
CA SER A 185 3.52 18.48 21.13
C SER A 185 2.88 17.34 20.32
N VAL A 186 1.62 17.52 19.88
CA VAL A 186 0.88 16.54 19.06
C VAL A 186 1.57 16.36 17.71
N ILE A 187 1.89 17.46 17.03
CA ILE A 187 2.59 17.43 15.74
C ILE A 187 3.93 16.68 15.87
N ARG A 188 4.69 16.96 16.94
CA ARG A 188 5.95 16.28 17.23
C ARG A 188 5.75 14.78 17.47
N ALA A 189 4.72 14.39 18.21
CA ALA A 189 4.40 12.99 18.48
C ALA A 189 4.10 12.21 17.18
N TYR A 190 3.28 12.78 16.28
CA TYR A 190 3.03 12.18 14.96
C TYR A 190 4.32 11.98 14.15
N TYR A 191 5.20 13.00 14.15
CA TYR A 191 6.48 12.91 13.45
C TYR A 191 7.39 11.83 14.04
N GLN A 192 7.52 11.77 15.36
CA GLN A 192 8.33 10.75 16.06
C GLN A 192 7.79 9.33 15.83
N GLN A 193 6.46 9.16 15.84
CA GLN A 193 5.82 7.89 15.54
C GLN A 193 6.13 7.45 14.10
N PHE A 194 5.95 8.35 13.12
CA PHE A 194 6.28 8.06 11.72
C PHE A 194 7.76 7.71 11.54
N GLN A 195 8.67 8.44 12.20
CA GLN A 195 10.10 8.16 12.13
C GLN A 195 10.42 6.77 12.67
N THR A 196 9.82 6.38 13.78
CA THR A 196 9.98 5.05 14.39
C THR A 196 9.47 3.97 13.44
N ASP A 197 8.23 4.13 12.97
CA ASP A 197 7.54 3.19 12.10
C ASP A 197 8.28 3.00 10.77
N PHE A 198 8.62 4.10 10.09
CA PHE A 198 9.29 4.02 8.81
C PHE A 198 10.71 3.47 8.94
N SER A 199 11.41 3.76 10.04
CA SER A 199 12.71 3.14 10.34
C SER A 199 12.58 1.63 10.55
N MET A 200 11.55 1.17 11.26
CA MET A 200 11.28 -0.26 11.48
C MET A 200 10.90 -0.97 10.17
N PHE A 201 10.08 -0.33 9.33
CA PHE A 201 9.80 -0.81 7.99
C PHE A 201 11.10 -1.03 7.21
N LEU A 202 11.95 0.00 7.11
CA LEU A 202 13.21 -0.07 6.35
C LEU A 202 14.15 -1.16 6.89
N LYS A 203 14.29 -1.29 8.22
CA LYS A 203 15.09 -2.35 8.85
C LYS A 203 14.58 -3.74 8.47
N CYS A 204 13.27 -3.97 8.59
CA CYS A 204 12.66 -5.26 8.24
C CYS A 204 12.85 -5.56 6.75
N ARG A 205 12.63 -4.57 5.86
CA ARG A 205 12.84 -4.74 4.41
C ARG A 205 14.31 -5.01 4.07
N ALA A 206 15.26 -4.37 4.76
CA ALA A 206 16.69 -4.58 4.52
C ALA A 206 17.14 -6.03 4.79
N ASP A 207 16.58 -6.68 5.81
CA ASP A 207 16.87 -8.09 6.12
C ASP A 207 16.28 -9.04 5.06
N GLU A 208 15.06 -8.76 4.62
CA GLU A 208 14.28 -9.64 3.74
C GLU A 208 14.67 -9.51 2.27
N MET A 209 15.16 -8.35 1.85
CA MET A 209 15.54 -8.11 0.47
C MET A 209 16.92 -8.68 0.15
N VAL A 210 17.02 -9.34 -1.00
CA VAL A 210 18.29 -9.78 -1.58
C VAL A 210 19.19 -8.57 -1.90
N SER A 211 20.49 -8.81 -2.00
CA SER A 211 21.42 -7.79 -2.50
C SER A 211 21.03 -7.37 -3.92
N GLY A 212 21.01 -6.07 -4.19
CA GLY A 212 20.60 -5.53 -5.48
C GLY A 212 19.09 -5.49 -5.70
N GLY A 213 18.25 -5.85 -4.72
CA GLY A 213 16.80 -5.71 -4.80
C GLY A 213 16.34 -4.26 -4.99
N ARG A 214 15.07 -4.06 -5.35
CA ARG A 214 14.47 -2.73 -5.56
C ARG A 214 13.17 -2.56 -4.80
N MET A 215 12.93 -1.34 -4.31
CA MET A 215 11.65 -0.95 -3.72
C MET A 215 11.06 0.23 -4.49
N VAL A 216 9.74 0.21 -4.69
CA VAL A 216 8.97 1.36 -5.17
C VAL A 216 7.89 1.67 -4.13
N LEU A 217 8.05 2.81 -3.47
CA LEU A 217 7.19 3.24 -2.37
C LEU A 217 6.47 4.53 -2.77
N THR A 218 5.14 4.51 -2.75
CA THR A 218 4.30 5.68 -3.03
C THR A 218 3.51 6.04 -1.79
N ILE A 219 3.91 7.13 -1.14
CA ILE A 219 3.35 7.56 0.15
C ILE A 219 2.58 8.86 -0.08
N LEU A 220 1.38 8.96 0.49
CA LEU A 220 0.66 10.24 0.54
C LEU A 220 1.44 11.19 1.46
N GLY A 221 1.92 12.29 0.90
CA GLY A 221 2.70 13.29 1.61
C GLY A 221 2.24 14.71 1.28
N ARG A 222 3.12 15.67 1.55
CA ARG A 222 2.93 17.09 1.27
C ARG A 222 4.21 17.69 0.70
N ARG A 223 4.08 18.82 0.00
CA ARG A 223 5.20 19.66 -0.46
C ARG A 223 5.52 20.76 0.53
N SER A 224 4.49 21.32 1.18
CA SER A 224 4.66 22.32 2.22
C SER A 224 5.39 21.74 3.43
N ASP A 225 6.33 22.50 4.01
CA ASP A 225 6.95 22.13 5.27
C ASP A 225 5.95 22.16 6.42
N ASP A 226 4.90 22.97 6.31
CA ASP A 226 3.83 23.09 7.30
C ASP A 226 3.02 21.80 7.45
N PRO A 227 3.07 21.15 8.64
CA PRO A 227 2.32 19.93 8.92
C PRO A 227 0.81 20.05 8.97
N CYS A 228 0.31 21.27 9.02
CA CYS A 228 -1.11 21.55 9.08
C CYS A 228 -1.64 22.08 7.73
N SER A 229 -0.82 22.04 6.68
CA SER A 229 -1.23 22.46 5.35
C SER A 229 -2.34 21.58 4.79
N LYS A 230 -3.18 22.19 3.95
CA LYS A 230 -4.32 21.51 3.28
C LYS A 230 -3.91 20.43 2.28
N GLU A 231 -2.61 20.25 2.03
CA GLU A 231 -2.10 19.25 1.09
C GLU A 231 -2.25 17.81 1.60
N CYS A 232 -2.14 17.58 2.92
CA CYS A 232 -2.22 16.22 3.49
C CYS A 232 -3.28 16.06 4.59
N CYS A 233 -3.59 17.11 5.36
CA CYS A 233 -4.47 16.99 6.53
C CYS A 233 -5.95 17.28 6.23
N TYR A 234 -6.25 17.79 5.04
CA TYR A 234 -7.58 18.35 4.73
C TYR A 234 -8.72 17.34 4.83
N ILE A 235 -8.50 16.07 4.44
CA ILE A 235 -9.53 15.03 4.59
C ILE A 235 -9.88 14.77 6.06
N TRP A 236 -8.89 14.83 6.95
CA TRP A 236 -9.08 14.62 8.38
C TRP A 236 -9.67 15.85 9.06
N GLU A 237 -9.33 17.05 8.58
CA GLU A 237 -9.93 18.31 9.03
C GLU A 237 -11.44 18.33 8.74
N LEU A 238 -11.86 18.00 7.51
CA LEU A 238 -13.27 17.92 7.15
C LEU A 238 -14.04 16.86 7.97
N LEU A 239 -13.42 15.71 8.22
CA LEU A 239 -14.02 14.68 9.06
C LEU A 239 -14.11 15.13 10.54
N ALA A 240 -13.10 15.82 11.05
CA ALA A 240 -13.13 16.40 12.40
C ALA A 240 -14.26 17.44 12.53
N MET A 241 -14.46 18.30 11.53
CA MET A 241 -15.56 19.28 11.51
C MET A 241 -16.92 18.57 11.62
N ALA A 242 -17.19 17.59 10.76
CA ALA A 242 -18.43 16.84 10.79
C ALA A 242 -18.67 16.12 12.14
N LEU A 243 -17.61 15.57 12.74
CA LEU A 243 -17.68 14.94 14.07
C LEU A 243 -17.98 15.97 15.17
N ASN A 244 -17.36 17.14 15.13
CA ASN A 244 -17.63 18.21 16.09
C ASN A 244 -19.06 18.75 15.95
N ASP A 245 -19.58 18.89 14.73
CA ASP A 245 -20.97 19.30 14.50
C ASP A 245 -21.94 18.29 15.13
N MET A 246 -21.71 16.98 14.94
CA MET A 246 -22.52 15.93 15.59
C MET A 246 -22.43 15.97 17.13
N VAL A 247 -21.24 16.24 17.68
CA VAL A 247 -21.08 16.42 19.13
C VAL A 247 -21.87 17.64 19.61
N TYR A 248 -21.80 18.75 18.88
CA TYR A 248 -22.51 19.98 19.22
C TYR A 248 -24.02 19.81 19.18
N GLU A 249 -24.57 19.11 18.18
CA GLU A 249 -26.00 18.83 18.07
C GLU A 249 -26.55 18.03 19.25
N VAL A 250 -25.77 17.11 19.82
CA VAL A 250 -26.17 16.32 21.01
C VAL A 250 -26.07 17.14 22.30
N HIS A 251 -25.18 18.14 22.36
CA HIS A 251 -24.96 18.98 23.55
C HIS A 251 -25.83 20.24 23.58
N LEU A 252 -26.57 20.56 22.51
CA LEU A 252 -27.68 21.50 22.59
C LEU A 252 -28.83 20.84 23.37
N PRO A 253 -29.16 21.30 24.60
CA PRO A 253 -30.30 20.76 25.30
C PRO A 253 -31.57 21.09 24.52
N PHE A 254 -32.60 20.28 24.73
CA PHE A 254 -34.01 20.46 24.36
C PHE A 254 -34.59 21.83 24.82
N TYR A 255 -34.05 22.96 24.36
CA TYR A 255 -34.55 24.32 24.56
C TYR A 255 -35.05 24.90 23.24
N ARG A 256 -35.89 24.13 22.55
CA ARG A 256 -36.86 24.65 21.57
C ARG A 256 -38.13 23.80 21.63
N ARG A 257 -38.95 24.05 22.65
CA ARG A 257 -40.41 23.91 22.59
C ARG A 257 -41.02 25.11 23.27
#